data_AF-A0A1E4BZJ8-F1
#
_entry.id   AF-A0A1E4BZJ8-F1
#
_cell.length_a   1.000
_cell.length_b   1.000
_cell.length_c   1.000
_cell.angle_alpha   90.00
_cell.angle_beta   90.00
_cell.angle_gamma   90.00
#
_symmetry.space_group_name_H-M   'P 1'
#
loop_
_entity.id
_entity.type
_entity.pdbx_description
1 polymer ?
#
loop_
_entity_poly.entity_id
_entity_poly.type
_entity_poly.pdbx_seq_one_letter_code
_entity_poly.pdbx_strand_id
1 'polypeptide(L)'
;MRAPALAHAAPRNNLLAIAAVIGAGFFLICSDACLRIASAELPLGQVVAGRSIVGCALLGFAAWTQSALRWHPAILTPAMGLRVLGEVGAALLFIAAILRMPFANAAAILQFIPLVTTVVAAWLFAERVGWQRWLAGAVGLVGVLLVLQPGTSGFTWWSLLAVAAMLCMSLRDLATTRIDRSVPTLLVGTASAAGVAVGGFALLPLAPWPWPSGHAALLVVASGVFVAGGFYCMVQAMRLGEISAVAPFRYGTMLWALLIGILLWGETPNLLAVFGILVVVAAGLAMLAHERRLMRARLGAARKSS
;
A
#
# COMPACT_ATOMS: atom_id res chain seq x y z
N MET A 1 -24.19 -7.90 -34.62
CA MET A 1 -23.65 -6.92 -33.65
C MET A 1 -22.16 -7.13 -33.54
N ARG A 2 -21.34 -6.22 -34.09
CA ARG A 2 -19.88 -6.32 -34.06
C ARG A 2 -19.40 -5.92 -32.67
N ALA A 3 -18.61 -6.78 -32.03
CA ALA A 3 -17.95 -6.47 -30.76
C ALA A 3 -17.14 -5.18 -30.91
N PRO A 4 -17.20 -4.25 -29.94
CA PRO A 4 -16.41 -3.03 -30.00
C PRO A 4 -14.93 -3.43 -30.01
N ALA A 5 -14.20 -2.96 -31.02
CA ALA A 5 -12.77 -3.12 -31.13
C ALA A 5 -12.13 -2.68 -29.80
N LEU A 6 -11.36 -3.59 -29.19
CA LEU A 6 -10.57 -3.30 -28.00
C LEU A 6 -9.70 -2.08 -28.30
N ALA A 7 -10.12 -0.92 -27.79
CA ALA A 7 -9.32 0.29 -27.81
C ALA A 7 -7.95 -0.09 -27.26
N HIS A 8 -6.89 0.20 -28.02
CA HIS A 8 -5.52 -0.09 -27.63
C HIS A 8 -5.25 0.62 -26.29
N ALA A 9 -5.44 -0.11 -25.19
CA ALA A 9 -5.11 0.38 -23.87
C ALA A 9 -3.62 0.70 -23.92
N ALA A 10 -3.26 1.98 -23.75
CA ALA A 10 -1.88 2.42 -23.73
C ALA A 10 -1.05 1.45 -22.86
N PRO A 11 0.12 1.00 -23.34
CA PRO A 11 0.86 -0.08 -22.72
C PRO A 11 1.13 0.25 -21.25
N ARG A 12 0.78 -0.67 -20.34
CA ARG A 12 1.02 -0.52 -18.90
C ARG A 12 2.51 -0.31 -18.65
N ASN A 13 2.86 0.76 -17.94
CA ASN A 13 4.23 1.13 -17.65
C ASN A 13 4.64 0.53 -16.29
N ASN A 14 5.03 -0.74 -16.32
CA ASN A 14 5.41 -1.48 -15.13
C ASN A 14 6.59 -0.84 -14.40
N LEU A 15 7.55 -0.21 -15.10
CA LEU A 15 8.71 0.42 -14.43
C LEU A 15 8.31 1.64 -13.61
N LEU A 16 7.44 2.51 -14.14
CA LEU A 16 6.90 3.63 -13.37
C LEU A 16 6.04 3.15 -12.21
N ALA A 17 5.25 2.09 -12.43
CA ALA A 17 4.43 1.50 -11.38
C ALA A 17 5.27 0.90 -10.24
N ILE A 18 6.40 0.25 -10.56
CA ILE A 18 7.38 -0.25 -9.59
C ILE A 18 7.98 0.90 -8.78
N ALA A 19 8.43 1.97 -9.45
CA ALA A 19 8.97 3.15 -8.77
C ALA A 19 7.93 3.78 -7.83
N ALA A 20 6.67 3.86 -8.28
CA ALA A 20 5.56 4.35 -7.47
C ALA A 20 5.27 3.46 -6.25
N VAL A 21 5.34 2.12 -6.36
CA VAL A 21 5.21 1.22 -5.20
C VAL A 21 6.33 1.43 -4.19
N ILE A 22 7.59 1.52 -4.66
CA ILE A 22 8.74 1.72 -3.77
C ILE A 22 8.62 3.08 -3.04
N GLY A 23 8.25 4.13 -3.76
CA GLY A 23 7.99 5.45 -3.20
C GLY A 23 6.82 5.45 -2.22
N ALA A 24 5.73 4.76 -2.55
CA ALA A 24 4.60 4.58 -1.63
C ALA A 24 5.05 3.89 -0.33
N GLY A 25 5.89 2.87 -0.43
CA GLY A 25 6.49 2.20 0.72
C GLY A 25 7.27 3.13 1.64
N PHE A 26 8.15 3.95 1.06
CA PHE A 26 8.92 4.95 1.82
C PHE A 26 7.99 5.89 2.60
N PHE A 27 7.06 6.51 1.88
CA PHE A 27 6.11 7.46 2.46
C PHE A 27 5.26 6.82 3.57
N LEU A 28 4.71 5.62 3.34
CA LEU A 28 3.86 4.96 4.33
C LEU A 28 4.65 4.56 5.58
N ILE A 29 5.87 4.04 5.45
CA ILE A 29 6.68 3.70 6.63
C ILE A 29 7.11 4.96 7.40
N CYS A 30 7.47 6.07 6.73
CA CYS A 30 7.74 7.33 7.43
C CYS A 30 6.50 7.82 8.20
N SER A 31 5.31 7.69 7.61
CA SER A 31 4.05 7.98 8.29
C SER A 31 3.84 7.11 9.53
N ASP A 32 4.06 5.81 9.41
CA ASP A 32 3.89 4.84 10.50
C ASP A 32 4.90 5.08 11.62
N ALA A 33 6.13 5.52 11.29
CA ALA A 33 7.13 5.89 12.28
C ALA A 33 6.70 7.09 13.13
N CYS A 34 6.22 8.16 12.48
CA CYS A 34 5.65 9.32 13.18
C CYS A 34 4.44 8.92 14.04
N LEU A 35 3.59 8.03 13.51
CA LEU A 35 2.42 7.53 14.23
C LEU A 35 2.81 6.71 15.46
N ARG A 36 3.82 5.83 15.36
CA ARG A 36 4.34 5.04 16.47
C ARG A 36 4.83 5.93 17.61
N ILE A 37 5.53 7.02 17.30
CA ILE A 37 6.02 7.97 18.31
C ILE A 37 4.85 8.76 18.91
N ALA A 38 3.94 9.28 18.09
CA ALA A 38 2.78 10.05 18.57
C ALA A 38 1.80 9.20 19.41
N SER A 39 1.73 7.90 19.15
CA SER A 39 0.86 6.96 19.89
C SER A 39 1.33 6.69 21.33
N ALA A 40 2.50 7.20 21.73
CA ALA A 40 2.92 7.17 23.13
C ALA A 40 2.10 8.12 24.01
N GLU A 41 1.56 9.19 23.44
CA GLU A 41 0.77 10.21 24.15
C GLU A 41 -0.71 10.21 23.74
N LEU A 42 -1.00 9.82 22.50
CA LEU A 42 -2.33 9.92 21.91
C LEU A 42 -2.94 8.55 21.62
N PRO A 43 -4.24 8.36 21.87
CA PRO A 43 -4.95 7.17 21.42
C PRO A 43 -4.86 7.02 19.90
N LEU A 44 -4.75 5.77 19.45
CA LEU A 44 -4.56 5.44 18.05
C LEU A 44 -5.65 6.02 17.14
N GLY A 45 -6.90 6.08 17.60
CA GLY A 45 -8.01 6.70 16.86
C GLY A 45 -7.77 8.18 16.56
N GLN A 46 -7.23 8.93 17.53
CA GLN A 46 -6.92 10.35 17.39
C GLN A 46 -5.75 10.57 16.42
N VAL A 47 -4.71 9.74 16.50
CA VAL A 47 -3.55 9.82 15.59
C VAL A 47 -3.96 9.47 14.15
N VAL A 48 -4.77 8.43 13.97
CA VAL A 48 -5.27 7.99 12.66
C VAL A 48 -6.25 9.01 12.06
N ALA A 49 -7.16 9.57 12.86
CA ALA A 49 -8.03 10.65 12.40
C ALA A 49 -7.20 11.87 11.99
N GLY A 50 -6.31 12.33 12.87
CA GLY A 50 -5.47 13.51 12.64
C GLY A 50 -4.59 13.40 11.39
N ARG A 51 -3.86 12.29 11.22
CA ARG A 51 -3.02 12.09 10.02
C ARG A 51 -3.88 12.09 8.75
N SER A 52 -5.06 11.49 8.80
CA SER A 52 -5.93 11.33 7.63
C SER A 52 -6.64 12.63 7.26
N ILE A 53 -6.95 13.50 8.23
CA ILE A 53 -7.43 14.87 7.98
C ILE A 53 -6.36 15.66 7.24
N VAL A 54 -5.12 15.65 7.74
CA VAL A 54 -3.99 16.35 7.10
C VAL A 54 -3.75 15.80 5.70
N GLY A 55 -3.72 14.48 5.53
CA GLY A 55 -3.56 13.85 4.22
C GLY A 55 -4.70 14.20 3.25
N CYS A 56 -5.95 14.22 3.73
CA CYS A 56 -7.12 14.63 2.96
C CYS A 56 -7.04 16.10 2.55
N ALA A 57 -6.64 16.98 3.47
CA ALA A 57 -6.49 18.41 3.19
C ALA A 57 -5.41 18.66 2.12
N LEU A 58 -4.25 18.00 2.21
CA LEU A 58 -3.15 18.16 1.26
C LEU A 58 -3.51 17.63 -0.13
N LEU A 59 -4.06 16.42 -0.20
CA LEU A 59 -4.48 15.82 -1.49
C LEU A 59 -5.66 16.58 -2.09
N GLY A 60 -6.62 17.02 -1.27
CA GLY A 60 -7.75 17.85 -1.68
C GLY A 60 -7.30 19.21 -2.20
N PHE A 61 -6.37 19.87 -1.51
CA PHE A 61 -5.78 21.14 -1.94
C PHE A 61 -5.02 20.98 -3.25
N ALA A 62 -4.18 19.94 -3.39
CA ALA A 62 -3.48 19.64 -4.64
C ALA A 62 -4.45 19.32 -5.79
N ALA A 63 -5.56 18.63 -5.51
CA ALA A 63 -6.60 18.37 -6.50
C ALA A 63 -7.32 19.67 -6.90
N TRP A 64 -7.54 20.58 -5.97
CA TRP A 64 -8.13 21.89 -6.23
C TRP A 64 -7.24 22.76 -7.12
N THR A 65 -5.94 22.88 -6.81
CA THR A 65 -5.00 23.69 -7.60
C THR A 65 -4.84 23.18 -9.03
N GLN A 66 -4.98 21.88 -9.25
CA GLN A 66 -4.92 21.27 -10.59
C GLN A 66 -6.26 21.28 -11.33
N SER A 67 -7.28 21.97 -10.81
CA SER A 67 -8.66 21.91 -11.34
C SER A 67 -9.19 20.47 -11.49
N ALA A 68 -8.64 19.55 -10.70
CA ALA A 68 -8.98 18.14 -10.64
C ALA A 68 -10.14 17.87 -9.66
N LEU A 69 -10.52 18.87 -8.85
CA LEU A 69 -11.70 18.86 -7.97
C LEU A 69 -13.01 19.10 -8.75
N ARG A 70 -13.08 18.68 -10.01
CA ARG A 70 -14.32 18.70 -10.78
C ARG A 70 -15.18 17.55 -10.33
N TRP A 71 -16.49 17.80 -10.19
CA TRP A 71 -17.45 16.74 -9.90
C TRP A 71 -17.34 15.68 -10.98
N HIS A 72 -16.83 14.51 -10.62
CA HIS A 72 -16.68 13.39 -11.54
C HIS A 72 -17.70 12.33 -11.14
N PRO A 73 -18.64 11.92 -12.02
CA PRO A 73 -19.65 10.90 -11.71
C PRO A 73 -19.04 9.60 -11.18
N ALA A 74 -17.78 9.34 -11.55
CA ALA A 74 -17.04 8.17 -11.10
C ALA A 74 -16.70 8.13 -9.60
N ILE A 75 -16.87 9.24 -8.83
CA ILE A 75 -16.78 9.19 -7.36
C ILE A 75 -17.85 8.27 -6.77
N LEU A 76 -19.01 8.17 -7.42
CA LEU A 76 -20.15 7.35 -6.99
C LEU A 76 -20.12 5.94 -7.60
N THR A 77 -18.98 5.50 -8.15
CA THR A 77 -18.88 4.16 -8.71
C THR A 77 -18.73 3.10 -7.62
N PRO A 78 -19.25 1.88 -7.85
CA PRO A 78 -19.00 0.76 -6.94
C PRO A 78 -17.50 0.50 -6.71
N ALA A 79 -16.66 0.72 -7.73
CA ALA A 79 -15.21 0.59 -7.60
C ALA A 79 -14.61 1.59 -6.60
N MET A 80 -15.06 2.86 -6.62
CA MET A 80 -14.63 3.85 -5.62
C MET A 80 -15.16 3.49 -4.22
N GLY A 81 -16.41 3.06 -4.11
CA GLY A 81 -16.99 2.60 -2.85
C GLY A 81 -16.20 1.45 -2.22
N LEU A 82 -15.94 0.39 -2.99
CA LEU A 82 -15.12 -0.75 -2.57
C LEU A 82 -13.68 -0.34 -2.24
N ARG A 83 -13.11 0.62 -2.98
CA ARG A 83 -11.77 1.16 -2.72
C ARG A 83 -11.68 1.86 -1.37
N VAL A 84 -12.66 2.70 -1.04
CA VAL A 84 -12.69 3.43 0.23
C VAL A 84 -13.02 2.47 1.38
N LEU A 85 -14.02 1.60 1.22
CA LEU A 85 -14.37 0.58 2.21
C LEU A 85 -13.19 -0.36 2.50
N GLY A 86 -12.46 -0.78 1.48
CA GLY A 86 -11.25 -1.59 1.65
C GLY A 86 -10.15 -0.86 2.42
N GLU A 87 -9.94 0.43 2.20
CA GLU A 87 -8.97 1.23 2.96
C GLU A 87 -9.38 1.38 4.43
N VAL A 88 -10.65 1.75 4.69
CA VAL A 88 -11.18 1.95 6.04
C VAL A 88 -11.19 0.62 6.80
N GLY A 89 -11.72 -0.43 6.19
CA GLY A 89 -11.74 -1.77 6.76
C GLY A 89 -10.34 -2.29 7.08
N ALA A 90 -9.39 -2.10 6.16
CA ALA A 90 -8.00 -2.47 6.42
C ALA A 90 -7.42 -1.72 7.61
N ALA A 91 -7.61 -0.41 7.69
CA ALA A 91 -7.12 0.39 8.81
C ALA A 91 -7.71 -0.07 10.15
N LEU A 92 -9.05 -0.17 10.25
CA LEU A 92 -9.74 -0.53 11.50
C LEU A 92 -9.43 -1.96 11.95
N LEU A 93 -9.43 -2.92 11.03
CA LEU A 93 -9.18 -4.34 11.34
C LEU A 93 -7.71 -4.56 11.72
N PHE A 94 -6.77 -3.89 11.05
CA PHE A 94 -5.36 -4.00 11.40
C PHE A 94 -5.08 -3.40 12.77
N ILE A 95 -5.65 -2.23 13.07
CA ILE A 95 -5.62 -1.62 14.40
C ILE A 95 -6.15 -2.59 15.46
N ALA A 96 -7.32 -3.16 15.22
CA ALA A 96 -7.93 -4.11 16.16
C ALA A 96 -7.06 -5.37 16.36
N ALA A 97 -6.32 -5.81 15.33
CA ALA A 97 -5.37 -6.91 15.43
C ALA A 97 -4.17 -6.54 16.31
N ILE A 98 -3.45 -5.46 16.00
CA ILE A 98 -2.20 -5.09 16.70
C ILE A 98 -2.42 -4.71 18.18
N LEU A 99 -3.65 -4.34 18.57
CA LEU A 99 -4.02 -4.13 19.97
C LEU A 99 -4.15 -5.46 20.76
N ARG A 100 -4.21 -6.61 20.08
CA ARG A 100 -4.52 -7.91 20.69
C ARG A 100 -3.56 -9.04 20.32
N MET A 101 -2.59 -8.77 19.44
CA MET A 101 -1.55 -9.72 19.05
C MET A 101 -0.22 -9.00 18.77
N PRO A 102 0.92 -9.73 18.81
CA PRO A 102 2.21 -9.14 18.49
C PRO A 102 2.23 -8.51 17.10
N PHE A 103 2.77 -7.30 17.00
CA PHE A 103 2.88 -6.54 15.75
C PHE A 103 3.58 -7.34 14.64
N ALA A 104 4.68 -8.03 14.95
CA ALA A 104 5.43 -8.83 13.98
C ALA A 104 4.57 -9.91 13.31
N ASN A 105 3.67 -10.55 14.07
CA ASN A 105 2.77 -11.56 13.54
C ASN A 105 1.70 -10.94 12.64
N ALA A 106 1.11 -9.80 13.04
CA ALA A 106 0.13 -9.09 12.22
C ALA A 106 0.77 -8.58 10.93
N ALA A 107 1.98 -8.01 11.01
CA ALA A 107 2.75 -7.58 9.86
C ALA A 107 3.08 -8.74 8.92
N ALA A 108 3.50 -9.91 9.45
CA ALA A 108 3.79 -11.09 8.63
C ALA A 108 2.56 -11.55 7.81
N ILE A 109 1.36 -11.48 8.39
CA ILE A 109 0.11 -11.78 7.67
C ILE A 109 -0.12 -10.77 6.53
N LEU A 110 0.10 -9.48 6.75
CA LEU A 110 -0.04 -8.47 5.68
C LEU A 110 0.96 -8.68 4.52
N GLN A 111 2.07 -9.37 4.75
CA GLN A 111 3.02 -9.66 3.69
C GLN A 111 2.50 -10.72 2.69
N PHE A 112 1.34 -11.32 2.94
CA PHE A 112 0.63 -12.11 1.93
C PHE A 112 -0.14 -11.26 0.92
N ILE A 113 -0.36 -9.95 1.16
CA ILE A 113 -1.11 -9.07 0.24
C ILE A 113 -0.59 -9.19 -1.22
N PRO A 114 0.73 -9.12 -1.51
CA PRO A 114 1.20 -9.17 -2.89
C PRO A 114 0.85 -10.47 -3.62
N LEU A 115 0.90 -11.61 -2.93
CA LEU A 115 0.51 -12.90 -3.50
C LEU A 115 -1.00 -12.98 -3.68
N VAL A 116 -1.78 -12.59 -2.66
CA VAL A 116 -3.24 -12.59 -2.73
C VAL A 116 -3.74 -11.69 -3.85
N THR A 117 -3.22 -10.46 -3.98
CA THR A 117 -3.58 -9.56 -5.08
C THR A 117 -3.18 -10.12 -6.44
N THR A 118 -2.05 -10.83 -6.53
CA THR A 118 -1.61 -11.48 -7.78
C THR A 118 -2.52 -12.64 -8.17
N VAL A 119 -2.90 -13.51 -7.21
CA VAL A 119 -3.85 -14.61 -7.45
C VAL A 119 -5.20 -14.07 -7.90
N VAL A 120 -5.75 -13.09 -7.17
CA VAL A 120 -7.06 -12.52 -7.50
C VAL A 120 -6.99 -11.75 -8.82
N ALA A 121 -5.87 -11.08 -9.14
CA ALA A 121 -5.65 -10.47 -10.44
C ALA A 121 -5.67 -11.51 -11.58
N ALA A 122 -4.93 -12.62 -11.41
CA ALA A 122 -4.89 -13.70 -12.38
C ALA A 122 -6.28 -14.33 -12.60
N TRP A 123 -7.05 -14.52 -11.54
CA TRP A 123 -8.38 -15.14 -11.61
C TRP A 123 -9.47 -14.19 -12.12
N LEU A 124 -9.62 -13.01 -11.52
CA LEU A 124 -10.73 -12.08 -11.81
C LEU A 124 -10.48 -11.21 -13.05
N PHE A 125 -9.22 -10.94 -13.38
CA PHE A 125 -8.84 -10.10 -14.52
C PHE A 125 -8.21 -10.89 -15.66
N ALA A 126 -8.15 -12.23 -15.55
CA ALA A 126 -7.49 -13.11 -16.50
C ALA A 126 -6.04 -12.65 -16.82
N GLU A 127 -5.36 -12.05 -15.85
CA GLU A 127 -3.99 -11.57 -16.03
C GLU A 127 -3.05 -12.77 -16.23
N ARG A 128 -2.34 -12.79 -17.36
CA ARG A 128 -1.36 -13.85 -17.65
C ARG A 128 -0.09 -13.63 -16.83
N VAL A 129 -0.04 -14.22 -15.64
CA VAL A 129 1.11 -14.09 -14.73
C VAL A 129 2.20 -15.09 -15.11
N GLY A 130 3.36 -14.58 -15.51
CA GLY A 130 4.54 -15.40 -15.81
C GLY A 130 5.14 -16.05 -14.56
N TRP A 131 5.79 -17.21 -14.72
CA TRP A 131 6.38 -17.96 -13.60
C TRP A 131 7.44 -17.15 -12.83
N GLN A 132 8.14 -16.22 -13.48
CA GLN A 132 9.12 -15.35 -12.82
C GLN A 132 8.46 -14.43 -11.78
N ARG A 133 7.24 -13.97 -12.04
CA ARG A 133 6.46 -13.14 -11.10
C ARG A 133 6.02 -13.93 -9.89
N TRP A 134 5.57 -15.17 -10.10
CA TRP A 134 5.25 -16.11 -9.02
C TRP A 134 6.45 -16.42 -8.15
N LEU A 135 7.59 -16.73 -8.78
CA LEU A 135 8.81 -17.04 -8.05
C LEU A 135 9.31 -15.83 -7.26
N ALA A 136 9.33 -14.64 -7.86
CA ALA A 136 9.72 -13.42 -7.16
C ALA A 136 8.79 -13.11 -5.97
N GLY A 137 7.49 -13.35 -6.12
CA GLY A 137 6.51 -13.23 -5.05
C GLY A 137 6.77 -14.19 -3.90
N ALA A 138 6.94 -15.49 -4.21
CA ALA A 138 7.17 -16.52 -3.21
C ALA A 138 8.51 -16.34 -2.48
N VAL A 139 9.60 -16.09 -3.21
CA VAL A 139 10.93 -15.85 -2.63
C VAL A 139 10.94 -14.57 -1.81
N GLY A 140 10.27 -13.50 -2.29
CA GLY A 140 10.14 -12.26 -1.54
C GLY A 140 9.39 -12.44 -0.22
N LEU A 141 8.30 -13.22 -0.21
CA LEU A 141 7.58 -13.58 1.01
C LEU A 141 8.48 -14.34 1.99
N VAL A 142 9.20 -15.36 1.52
CA VAL A 142 10.13 -16.13 2.37
C VAL A 142 11.18 -15.19 2.97
N GLY A 143 11.81 -14.35 2.15
CA GLY A 143 12.79 -13.37 2.61
C GLY A 143 12.23 -12.49 3.72
N VAL A 144 11.04 -11.93 3.53
CA VAL A 144 10.38 -11.09 4.54
C VAL A 144 10.04 -11.86 5.83
N LEU A 145 9.61 -13.12 5.75
CA LEU A 145 9.35 -13.94 6.93
C LEU A 145 10.63 -14.21 7.74
N LEU A 146 11.77 -14.34 7.07
CA LEU A 146 13.08 -14.47 7.74
C LEU A 146 13.51 -13.18 8.45
N VAL A 147 13.04 -12.03 7.99
CA VAL A 147 13.29 -10.75 8.66
C VAL A 147 12.31 -10.51 9.80
N LEU A 148 11.01 -10.76 9.60
CA LEU A 148 9.98 -10.52 10.62
C LEU A 148 9.99 -11.55 11.74
N GLN A 149 10.41 -12.79 11.45
CA GLN A 149 10.52 -13.89 12.41
C GLN A 149 9.27 -14.03 13.30
N PRO A 150 8.07 -14.20 12.69
CA PRO A 150 6.84 -14.26 13.47
C PRO A 150 6.87 -15.45 14.43
N GLY A 151 6.49 -15.22 15.69
CA GLY A 151 6.46 -16.27 16.71
C GLY A 151 5.23 -17.17 16.55
N THR A 152 5.42 -18.48 16.70
CA THR A 152 4.34 -19.48 16.58
C THR A 152 3.30 -19.38 17.69
N SER A 153 3.69 -18.90 18.89
CA SER A 153 2.81 -18.73 20.04
C SER A 153 1.84 -17.55 19.92
N GLY A 154 2.04 -16.64 18.96
CA GLY A 154 1.21 -15.44 18.78
C GLY A 154 0.13 -15.57 17.70
N PHE A 155 0.01 -16.71 17.03
CA PHE A 155 -1.09 -16.98 16.10
C PHE A 155 -2.32 -17.44 16.89
N THR A 156 -3.22 -16.50 17.16
CA THR A 156 -4.46 -16.69 17.92
C THR A 156 -5.66 -16.41 17.03
N TRP A 157 -6.89 -16.51 17.56
CA TRP A 157 -8.10 -16.12 16.84
C TRP A 157 -8.05 -14.66 16.33
N TRP A 158 -7.29 -13.77 16.99
CA TRP A 158 -7.08 -12.39 16.54
C TRP A 158 -6.34 -12.28 15.20
N SER A 159 -5.60 -13.31 14.80
CA SER A 159 -4.97 -13.37 13.47
C SER A 159 -5.99 -13.29 12.34
N LEU A 160 -7.25 -13.68 12.57
CA LEU A 160 -8.32 -13.51 11.59
C LEU A 160 -8.62 -12.04 11.28
N LEU A 161 -8.43 -11.13 12.25
CA LEU A 161 -8.57 -9.69 12.00
C LEU A 161 -7.45 -9.18 11.08
N ALA A 162 -6.22 -9.64 11.27
CA ALA A 162 -5.11 -9.32 10.37
C ALA A 162 -5.31 -9.91 8.97
N VAL A 163 -5.85 -11.13 8.86
CA VAL A 163 -6.24 -11.73 7.58
C VAL A 163 -7.34 -10.92 6.91
N ALA A 164 -8.37 -10.52 7.65
CA ALA A 164 -9.45 -9.68 7.13
C ALA A 164 -8.91 -8.31 6.66
N ALA A 165 -7.97 -7.70 7.40
CA ALA A 165 -7.30 -6.48 6.98
C ALA A 165 -6.50 -6.67 5.68
N MET A 166 -5.74 -7.76 5.56
CA MET A 166 -5.02 -8.14 4.33
C MET A 166 -5.98 -8.31 3.14
N LEU A 167 -7.15 -8.92 3.34
CA LEU A 167 -8.19 -9.04 2.31
C LEU A 167 -8.78 -7.68 1.93
N CYS A 168 -9.06 -6.81 2.90
CA CYS A 168 -9.51 -5.43 2.65
C CYS A 168 -8.48 -4.61 1.85
N MET A 169 -7.18 -4.73 2.18
CA MET A 169 -6.10 -4.09 1.40
C MET A 169 -6.02 -4.68 -0.02
N SER A 170 -6.22 -5.99 -0.17
CA SER A 170 -6.23 -6.62 -1.49
C SER A 170 -7.41 -6.14 -2.33
N LEU A 171 -8.61 -6.10 -1.74
CA LEU A 171 -9.83 -5.55 -2.35
C LEU A 171 -9.61 -4.10 -2.79
N ARG A 172 -9.04 -3.28 -1.90
CA ARG A 172 -8.67 -1.89 -2.17
C ARG A 172 -7.78 -1.77 -3.40
N ASP A 173 -6.73 -2.58 -3.49
CA ASP A 173 -5.77 -2.53 -4.59
C ASP A 173 -6.44 -2.92 -5.93
N LEU A 174 -7.22 -4.00 -5.92
CA LEU A 174 -7.98 -4.47 -7.08
C LEU A 174 -9.03 -3.45 -7.52
N ALA A 175 -9.77 -2.88 -6.58
CA ALA A 175 -10.77 -1.84 -6.84
C ALA A 175 -10.13 -0.60 -7.48
N THR A 176 -8.93 -0.22 -7.05
CA THR A 176 -8.17 0.90 -7.65
C THR A 176 -7.96 0.72 -9.15
N THR A 177 -7.69 -0.51 -9.59
CA THR A 177 -7.44 -0.82 -11.00
C THR A 177 -8.69 -0.71 -11.89
N ARG A 178 -9.88 -0.76 -11.28
CA ARG A 178 -11.18 -0.64 -11.95
C ARG A 178 -11.69 0.79 -12.00
N ILE A 179 -11.08 1.71 -11.25
CA ILE A 179 -11.44 3.13 -11.29
C ILE A 179 -11.00 3.70 -12.65
N ASP A 180 -11.93 4.40 -13.30
CA ASP A 180 -11.71 5.00 -14.62
C ASP A 180 -10.45 5.89 -14.63
N ARG A 181 -9.69 5.83 -15.73
CA ARG A 181 -8.45 6.60 -15.91
C ARG A 181 -8.68 8.12 -15.96
N SER A 182 -9.87 8.55 -16.34
CA SER A 182 -10.32 9.96 -16.31
C SER A 182 -10.37 10.55 -14.90
N VAL A 183 -10.54 9.71 -13.86
CA VAL A 183 -10.52 10.18 -12.47
C VAL A 183 -9.11 10.61 -12.08
N PRO A 184 -8.91 11.83 -11.57
CA PRO A 184 -7.59 12.25 -11.11
C PRO A 184 -7.10 11.37 -9.94
N THR A 185 -5.84 10.94 -9.97
CA THR A 185 -5.23 10.14 -8.90
C THR A 185 -5.34 10.84 -7.54
N LEU A 186 -5.20 12.17 -7.52
CA LEU A 186 -5.34 12.98 -6.31
C LEU A 186 -6.73 12.81 -5.68
N LEU A 187 -7.80 12.78 -6.49
CA LEU A 187 -9.17 12.63 -5.99
C LEU A 187 -9.42 11.26 -5.36
N VAL A 188 -8.86 10.19 -5.95
CA VAL A 188 -8.90 8.84 -5.37
C VAL A 188 -8.18 8.82 -4.01
N GLY A 189 -7.01 9.46 -3.94
CA GLY A 189 -6.25 9.59 -2.70
C GLY A 189 -7.01 10.40 -1.63
N THR A 190 -7.62 11.53 -2.00
CA THR A 190 -8.44 12.36 -1.11
C THR A 190 -9.63 11.57 -0.57
N ALA A 191 -10.36 10.84 -1.41
CA ALA A 191 -11.48 10.00 -0.97
C ALA A 191 -11.03 8.91 0.02
N SER A 192 -9.85 8.31 -0.23
CA SER A 192 -9.26 7.31 0.67
C SER A 192 -8.89 7.92 2.03
N ALA A 193 -8.24 9.09 2.02
CA ALA A 193 -7.89 9.82 3.23
C ALA A 193 -9.12 10.28 4.01
N ALA A 194 -10.16 10.79 3.33
CA ALA A 194 -11.42 11.16 3.94
C ALA A 194 -12.12 9.96 4.60
N GLY A 195 -12.18 8.82 3.91
CA GLY A 195 -12.76 7.59 4.48
C GLY A 195 -12.03 7.14 5.75
N VAL A 196 -10.69 7.11 5.73
CA VAL A 196 -9.90 6.72 6.91
C VAL A 196 -10.04 7.76 8.04
N ALA A 197 -10.17 9.05 7.72
CA ALA A 197 -10.45 10.07 8.72
C ALA A 197 -11.79 9.78 9.43
N VAL A 198 -12.85 9.51 8.67
CA VAL A 198 -14.17 9.11 9.22
C VAL A 198 -14.05 7.85 10.08
N GLY A 199 -13.30 6.84 9.63
CA GLY A 199 -13.02 5.63 10.42
C GLY A 199 -12.29 5.94 11.73
N GLY A 200 -11.29 6.82 11.70
CA GLY A 200 -10.59 7.28 12.89
C GLY A 200 -11.49 8.04 13.86
N PHE A 201 -12.35 8.94 13.33
CA PHE A 201 -13.36 9.66 14.12
C PHE A 201 -14.34 8.70 14.82
N ALA A 202 -14.73 7.62 14.16
CA ALA A 202 -15.61 6.60 14.75
C ALA A 202 -14.96 5.86 15.93
N LEU A 203 -13.63 5.85 16.04
CA LEU A 203 -12.90 5.25 17.16
C LEU A 203 -12.74 6.18 18.37
N LEU A 204 -12.94 7.50 18.21
CA LEU A 204 -12.70 8.47 19.28
C LEU A 204 -13.55 8.27 20.53
N PRO A 205 -14.84 7.92 20.44
CA PRO A 205 -15.66 7.71 21.63
C PRO A 205 -15.20 6.53 22.50
N LEU A 206 -14.33 5.66 21.99
CA LEU A 206 -13.84 4.47 22.68
C LEU A 206 -12.61 4.73 23.55
N ALA A 207 -12.05 5.94 23.53
CA ALA A 207 -10.85 6.30 24.27
C ALA A 207 -10.93 7.72 24.85
N PRO A 208 -10.17 8.04 25.92
CA PRO A 208 -10.03 9.41 26.40
C PRO A 208 -9.48 10.32 25.30
N TRP A 209 -9.86 11.60 25.31
CA TRP A 209 -9.34 12.59 24.37
C TRP A 209 -8.34 13.52 25.07
N PRO A 210 -7.04 13.16 25.12
CA PRO A 210 -6.01 14.06 25.62
C PRO A 210 -5.74 15.19 24.61
N TRP A 211 -5.40 16.36 25.12
CA TRP A 211 -4.85 17.42 24.30
C TRP A 211 -3.42 17.04 23.88
N PRO A 212 -3.10 17.09 22.58
CA PRO A 212 -1.77 16.74 22.10
C PRO A 212 -0.74 17.75 22.56
N SER A 213 0.43 17.26 22.97
CA SER A 213 1.62 18.11 23.08
C SER A 213 1.96 18.71 21.71
N GLY A 214 2.69 19.83 21.69
CA GLY A 214 3.16 20.43 20.42
C GLY A 214 4.01 19.44 19.59
N HIS A 215 4.76 18.58 20.26
CA HIS A 215 5.55 17.52 19.61
C HIS A 215 4.66 16.44 18.98
N ALA A 216 3.67 15.91 19.72
CA ALA A 216 2.74 14.92 19.19
C ALA A 216 1.90 15.48 18.04
N ALA A 217 1.47 16.74 18.13
CA ALA A 217 0.75 17.42 17.04
C ALA A 217 1.62 17.55 15.78
N LEU A 218 2.90 17.94 15.92
CA LEU A 218 3.84 18.02 14.79
C LEU A 218 4.05 16.65 14.13
N LEU A 219 4.19 15.58 14.91
CA LEU A 219 4.31 14.22 14.40
C LEU A 219 3.06 13.75 13.65
N VAL A 220 1.86 14.09 14.14
CA VAL A 220 0.59 13.78 13.45
C VAL A 220 0.51 14.50 12.11
N VAL A 221 0.90 15.78 12.06
CA VAL A 221 0.96 16.56 10.82
C VAL A 221 1.98 15.99 9.85
N ALA A 222 3.21 15.71 10.32
CA ALA A 222 4.25 15.08 9.51
C ALA A 222 3.80 13.72 8.96
N SER A 223 3.15 12.90 9.80
CA SER A 223 2.56 11.63 9.38
C SER A 223 1.55 11.85 8.27
N GLY A 224 0.65 12.83 8.39
CA GLY A 224 -0.34 13.15 7.36
C GLY A 224 0.26 13.60 6.02
N VAL A 225 1.36 14.36 6.05
CA VAL A 225 2.13 14.73 4.84
C VAL A 225 2.66 13.48 4.14
N PHE A 226 3.26 12.57 4.90
CA PHE A 226 3.76 11.31 4.37
C PHE A 226 2.62 10.41 3.86
N VAL A 227 1.48 10.31 4.55
CA VAL A 227 0.29 9.57 4.06
C VAL A 227 -0.19 10.10 2.72
N ALA A 228 -0.23 11.43 2.53
CA ALA A 228 -0.65 12.02 1.26
C ALA A 228 0.23 11.52 0.09
N GLY A 229 1.55 11.57 0.26
CA GLY A 229 2.51 11.04 -0.71
C GLY A 229 2.33 9.54 -0.93
N GLY A 230 2.17 8.77 0.15
CA GLY A 230 1.98 7.32 0.11
C GLY A 230 0.73 6.91 -0.66
N PHE A 231 -0.41 7.54 -0.39
CA PHE A 231 -1.67 7.28 -1.07
C PHE A 231 -1.61 7.66 -2.54
N TYR A 232 -1.05 8.82 -2.87
CA TYR A 232 -0.85 9.23 -4.26
C TYR A 232 0.00 8.20 -5.03
N CYS A 233 1.17 7.85 -4.50
CA CYS A 233 2.07 6.90 -5.13
C CYS A 233 1.45 5.50 -5.25
N MET A 234 0.74 5.01 -4.23
CA MET A 234 0.08 3.70 -4.28
C MET A 234 -1.03 3.66 -5.33
N VAL A 235 -1.85 4.71 -5.42
CA VAL A 235 -2.89 4.80 -6.46
C VAL A 235 -2.24 4.83 -7.85
N GLN A 236 -1.16 5.60 -8.05
CA GLN A 236 -0.44 5.60 -9.33
C GLN A 236 0.10 4.22 -9.67
N ALA A 237 0.72 3.52 -8.72
CA ALA A 237 1.24 2.17 -8.94
C ALA A 237 0.17 1.21 -9.47
N MET A 238 -1.01 1.20 -8.85
CA MET A 238 -2.10 0.29 -9.24
C MET A 238 -2.72 0.66 -10.60
N ARG A 239 -2.60 1.91 -11.05
CA ARG A 239 -3.20 2.37 -12.33
C ARG A 239 -2.23 2.28 -13.52
N LEU A 240 -0.93 2.43 -13.27
CA LEU A 240 0.11 2.45 -14.30
C LEU A 240 0.56 1.05 -14.73
N GLY A 241 0.59 0.10 -13.79
CA GLY A 241 1.21 -1.21 -13.99
C GLY A 241 0.25 -2.40 -13.98
N GLU A 242 0.79 -3.57 -14.30
CA GLU A 242 0.19 -4.87 -13.98
C GLU A 242 0.35 -5.18 -12.49
N ILE A 243 -0.69 -5.70 -11.84
CA ILE A 243 -0.66 -5.97 -10.39
C ILE A 243 0.44 -6.98 -10.09
N SER A 244 0.55 -8.02 -10.91
CA SER A 244 1.56 -9.07 -10.72
C SER A 244 3.00 -8.59 -10.95
N ALA A 245 3.20 -7.50 -11.71
CA ALA A 245 4.52 -6.92 -11.95
C ALA A 245 5.02 -6.11 -10.76
N VAL A 246 4.13 -5.38 -10.10
CA VAL A 246 4.47 -4.51 -8.97
C VAL A 246 4.45 -5.24 -7.63
N ALA A 247 3.70 -6.34 -7.51
CA ALA A 247 3.52 -7.09 -6.27
C ALA A 247 4.84 -7.43 -5.55
N PRO A 248 5.86 -8.03 -6.19
CA PRO A 248 7.11 -8.39 -5.50
C PRO A 248 7.85 -7.19 -4.88
N PHE A 249 7.71 -5.99 -5.45
CA PHE A 249 8.38 -4.80 -4.94
C PHE A 249 7.75 -4.24 -3.68
N ARG A 250 6.53 -4.66 -3.34
CA ARG A 250 5.90 -4.31 -2.07
C ARG A 250 6.63 -4.92 -0.89
N TYR A 251 7.36 -6.03 -1.06
CA TYR A 251 8.24 -6.54 -0.01
C TYR A 251 9.37 -5.57 0.34
N GLY A 252 9.75 -4.70 -0.60
CA GLY A 252 10.74 -3.65 -0.39
C GLY A 252 10.31 -2.61 0.66
N THR A 253 9.02 -2.49 0.99
CA THR A 253 8.58 -1.60 2.09
C THR A 253 9.23 -1.98 3.41
N MET A 254 9.52 -3.27 3.61
CA MET A 254 10.21 -3.76 4.79
C MET A 254 11.64 -3.21 4.91
N LEU A 255 12.32 -2.95 3.80
CA LEU A 255 13.66 -2.39 3.81
C LEU A 255 13.63 -0.95 4.36
N TRP A 256 12.60 -0.18 4.02
CA TRP A 256 12.36 1.13 4.62
C TRP A 256 12.05 1.02 6.12
N ALA A 257 11.22 0.05 6.51
CA ALA A 257 10.88 -0.21 7.91
C ALA A 257 12.13 -0.52 8.75
N LEU A 258 13.02 -1.37 8.22
CA LEU A 258 14.28 -1.67 8.86
C LEU A 258 15.20 -0.45 8.95
N LEU A 259 15.36 0.30 7.86
CA LEU A 259 16.22 1.48 7.84
C LEU A 259 15.78 2.50 8.89
N ILE A 260 14.48 2.77 8.97
CA ILE A 260 13.91 3.66 9.97
C ILE A 260 14.02 3.04 11.37
N GLY A 261 13.82 1.71 11.49
CA GLY A 261 14.16 0.87 12.65
C GLY A 261 15.51 1.20 13.27
N ILE A 262 16.55 1.08 12.44
CA ILE A 262 17.95 1.34 12.81
C ILE A 262 18.16 2.81 13.16
N LEU A 263 17.65 3.74 12.34
CA LEU A 263 17.92 5.18 12.50
C LEU A 263 17.23 5.81 13.71
N LEU A 264 15.98 5.41 13.99
CA LEU A 264 15.18 6.03 15.05
C LEU A 264 15.23 5.26 16.37
N TRP A 265 15.36 3.93 16.32
CA TRP A 265 15.29 3.08 17.51
C TRP A 265 16.58 2.30 17.79
N GLY A 266 17.60 2.42 16.94
CA GLY A 266 18.87 1.70 17.13
C GLY A 266 18.71 0.18 17.02
N GLU A 267 17.65 -0.30 16.37
CA GLU A 267 17.38 -1.73 16.21
C GLU A 267 18.47 -2.36 15.33
N THR A 268 19.06 -3.48 15.77
CA THR A 268 20.09 -4.18 14.99
C THR A 268 19.53 -5.50 14.43
N PRO A 269 19.57 -5.70 13.10
CA PRO A 269 19.09 -6.95 12.51
C PRO A 269 20.02 -8.10 12.90
N ASN A 270 19.44 -9.21 13.34
CA ASN A 270 20.18 -10.45 13.54
C ASN A 270 20.61 -11.07 12.19
N LEU A 271 21.48 -12.08 12.23
CA LEU A 271 22.00 -12.73 11.02
C LEU A 271 20.91 -13.29 10.11
N LEU A 272 19.83 -13.84 10.68
CA LEU A 272 18.71 -14.37 9.93
C LEU A 272 17.94 -13.26 9.20
N ALA A 273 17.76 -12.11 9.85
CA ALA A 273 17.18 -10.92 9.24
C ALA A 273 18.08 -10.36 8.13
N VAL A 274 19.40 -10.33 8.32
CA VAL A 274 20.36 -9.95 7.27
C VAL A 274 20.23 -10.84 6.05
N PHE A 275 20.15 -12.16 6.25
CA PHE A 275 19.93 -13.10 5.16
C PHE A 275 18.58 -12.88 4.46
N GLY A 276 17.49 -12.68 5.22
CA GLY A 276 16.18 -12.36 4.67
C GLY A 276 16.18 -11.09 3.80
N ILE A 277 16.88 -10.05 4.22
CA ILE A 277 17.07 -8.80 3.45
C ILE A 277 17.74 -9.09 2.11
N LEU A 278 18.83 -9.85 2.11
CA LEU A 278 19.54 -10.22 0.88
C LEU A 278 18.62 -10.98 -0.09
N VAL A 279 17.79 -11.90 0.42
CA VAL A 279 16.81 -12.64 -0.37
C VAL A 279 15.78 -11.69 -1.01
N VAL A 280 15.22 -10.75 -0.25
CA VAL A 280 14.25 -9.76 -0.75
C VAL A 280 14.88 -8.88 -1.82
N VAL A 281 16.09 -8.37 -1.58
CA VAL A 281 16.81 -7.51 -2.54
C VAL A 281 17.12 -8.28 -3.82
N ALA A 282 17.62 -9.50 -3.72
CA ALA A 282 17.94 -10.34 -4.88
C ALA A 282 16.69 -10.65 -5.73
N ALA A 283 15.57 -11.00 -5.08
CA ALA A 283 14.30 -11.24 -5.77
C ALA A 283 13.79 -9.98 -6.50
N GLY A 284 13.86 -8.81 -5.84
CA GLY A 284 13.48 -7.53 -6.42
C GLY A 284 14.35 -7.13 -7.63
N LEU A 285 15.67 -7.29 -7.52
CA LEU A 285 16.60 -6.98 -8.61
C LEU A 285 16.42 -7.92 -9.81
N ALA A 286 16.27 -9.22 -9.57
CA ALA A 286 16.00 -10.21 -10.62
C ALA A 286 14.69 -9.89 -11.35
N MET A 287 13.65 -9.53 -10.60
CA MET A 287 12.35 -9.14 -11.15
C MET A 287 12.44 -7.83 -11.95
N LEU A 288 13.18 -6.83 -11.45
CA LEU A 288 13.39 -5.56 -12.17
C LEU A 288 14.14 -5.77 -13.48
N ALA A 289 15.18 -6.62 -13.49
CA ALA A 289 15.91 -6.98 -14.69
C ALA A 289 15.01 -7.74 -15.70
N HIS A 290 14.09 -8.57 -15.21
CA HIS A 290 13.09 -9.23 -16.05
C HIS A 290 12.14 -8.21 -16.71
N GLU A 291 11.54 -7.30 -15.95
CA GLU A 291 10.62 -6.29 -16.50
C GLU A 291 11.31 -5.33 -17.48
N ARG A 292 12.57 -4.94 -17.21
CA ARG A 292 13.38 -4.14 -18.16
C ARG A 292 13.60 -4.87 -19.48
N ARG A 293 13.85 -6.19 -19.45
CA ARG A 293 14.00 -7.01 -20.68
C ARG A 293 12.71 -7.07 -21.47
N LEU A 294 11.57 -7.28 -20.80
CA LEU A 294 10.25 -7.28 -21.44
C LEU A 294 9.94 -5.93 -22.10
N MET A 295 10.22 -4.82 -21.43
CA MET A 295 10.02 -3.48 -22.00
C MET A 295 10.89 -3.26 -23.23
N ARG A 296 12.18 -3.61 -23.19
CA ARG A 296 13.09 -3.49 -24.33
C ARG A 296 12.64 -4.34 -25.52
N ALA A 297 12.21 -5.56 -25.28
CA ALA A 297 11.69 -6.45 -26.33
C ALA A 297 10.45 -5.85 -27.01
N ARG A 298 9.52 -5.27 -26.24
CA ARG A 298 8.33 -4.57 -26.76
C ARG A 298 8.69 -3.36 -27.62
N LEU A 299 9.63 -2.52 -27.17
CA LEU A 299 10.10 -1.37 -27.94
C LEU A 299 10.82 -1.78 -29.23
N GLY A 300 11.63 -2.84 -29.18
CA GLY A 300 12.30 -3.38 -30.36
C GLY A 300 11.34 -3.95 -31.40
N ALA A 301 10.25 -4.60 -30.97
CA ALA A 301 9.20 -5.08 -31.85
C ALA A 301 8.43 -3.93 -32.52
N ALA A 302 8.08 -2.88 -31.76
CA ALA A 302 7.38 -1.71 -32.29
C ALA A 302 8.18 -0.97 -33.37
N ARG A 303 9.51 -0.87 -33.20
CA ARG A 303 10.41 -0.26 -34.20
C ARG A 303 10.55 -1.07 -35.49
N LYS A 304 10.33 -2.38 -35.44
CA LYS A 304 10.35 -3.26 -36.64
C LYS A 304 9.04 -3.22 -37.43
N SER A 305 7.95 -2.78 -36.79
CA SER A 305 6.62 -2.68 -37.41
C SER A 305 6.28 -1.28 -37.96
N SER A 306 7.14 -0.29 -37.70
CA SER A 306 7.06 1.09 -38.23
C SER A 306 7.98 1.25 -39.43
#